data_AF-T0DQQ8-F1
#
_entry.id   AF-T0DQQ8-F1
#
_cell.length_a   1.000
_cell.length_b   1.000
_cell.length_c   1.000
_cell.angle_alpha   90.00
_cell.angle_beta   90.00
_cell.angle_gamma   90.00
#
_symmetry.space_group_name_H-M   'P 1'
#
loop_
_entity.id
_entity.type
_entity.pdbx_description
1 polymer ?
#
loop_
_entity_poly.entity_id
_entity_poly.type
_entity_poly.pdbx_seq_one_letter_code
_entity_poly.pdbx_strand_id
1 'polypeptide(L)'
;MKTKILALFALFFLTSCGNMTKNFVKSGESIIKGGTAGDKPWNEALRFQRLSWYSELNLMYDVFLTKMEPSSPFWQWFSESESRRLKECKAVYVAITFSLDSDRISHAMFYNQILSKELQPVVTNDFDMAIANHPDFNKFFLSLYKSKTLCATSDIGDLRIKFPNFKTRTLHF
;
A
#
# COMPACT_ATOMS: atom_id res chain seq x y z
N MET A 1 -40.93 -34.76 7.54
CA MET A 1 -39.88 -34.92 6.49
C MET A 1 -39.24 -33.60 6.07
N LYS A 2 -40.00 -32.52 5.83
CA LYS A 2 -39.48 -31.22 5.38
C LYS A 2 -38.48 -30.54 6.34
N THR A 3 -38.69 -30.66 7.65
CA THR A 3 -37.80 -30.10 8.69
C THR A 3 -36.43 -30.78 8.79
N LYS A 4 -36.35 -32.09 8.49
CA LYS A 4 -35.06 -32.83 8.48
C LYS A 4 -34.20 -32.46 7.27
N ILE A 5 -34.82 -32.15 6.12
CA ILE A 5 -34.13 -31.69 4.91
C ILE A 5 -33.59 -30.26 5.10
N LEU A 6 -34.35 -29.39 5.76
CA LEU A 6 -33.91 -28.03 6.08
C LEU A 6 -32.72 -28.00 7.04
N ALA A 7 -32.71 -28.88 8.05
CA ALA A 7 -31.57 -29.04 8.96
C ALA A 7 -30.30 -29.55 8.26
N LEU A 8 -30.45 -30.43 7.26
CA LEU A 8 -29.34 -30.93 6.47
C LEU A 8 -28.72 -29.83 5.59
N PHE A 9 -29.56 -28.96 5.02
CA PHE A 9 -29.10 -27.78 4.27
C PHE A 9 -28.39 -26.77 5.18
N ALA A 10 -28.91 -26.52 6.39
CA ALA A 10 -28.27 -25.63 7.35
C ALA A 10 -26.88 -26.14 7.79
N LEU A 11 -26.72 -27.45 7.94
CA LEU A 11 -25.43 -28.07 8.29
C LEU A 11 -24.40 -27.97 7.15
N PHE A 12 -24.85 -28.00 5.89
CA PHE A 12 -23.98 -27.86 4.72
C PHE A 12 -23.44 -26.44 4.53
N PHE A 13 -24.18 -25.41 4.96
CA PHE A 13 -23.71 -24.03 4.94
C PHE A 13 -22.63 -23.73 5.99
N LEU A 14 -22.56 -24.50 7.08
CA LEU A 14 -21.57 -24.30 8.14
C LEU A 14 -20.16 -24.83 7.81
N THR A 15 -20.02 -25.74 6.84
CA THR A 15 -18.71 -26.33 6.49
C THR A 15 -17.98 -25.59 5.37
N SER A 16 -18.62 -24.62 4.71
CA SER A 16 -18.08 -23.97 3.50
C SER A 16 -17.02 -22.88 3.77
N CYS A 17 -16.81 -22.44 5.01
CA CYS A 17 -15.89 -21.32 5.32
C CYS A 17 -14.43 -21.71 5.62
N GLY A 18 -14.06 -23.00 5.51
CA GLY A 18 -12.80 -23.49 6.07
C GLY A 18 -11.53 -23.40 5.21
N ASN A 19 -11.59 -22.98 3.94
CA ASN A 19 -10.46 -23.15 3.02
C ASN A 19 -9.65 -21.87 2.76
N MET A 20 -9.29 -21.14 3.82
CA MET A 20 -8.22 -20.13 3.74
C MET A 20 -6.87 -20.84 3.91
N THR A 21 -6.00 -20.74 2.91
CA THR A 21 -4.63 -21.25 3.02
C THR A 21 -3.91 -20.55 4.15
N LYS A 22 -3.06 -21.26 4.92
CA LYS A 22 -2.31 -20.69 6.05
C LYS A 22 -1.57 -19.40 5.71
N ASN A 23 -1.07 -19.26 4.48
CA ASN A 23 -0.55 -17.99 3.99
C ASN A 23 -1.28 -17.61 2.72
N PHE A 24 -1.69 -16.35 2.59
CA PHE A 24 -2.31 -15.83 1.37
C PHE A 24 -1.97 -14.35 1.15
N VAL A 25 -2.20 -13.89 -0.08
CA VAL A 25 -1.96 -12.51 -0.48
C VAL A 25 -3.22 -11.96 -1.11
N LYS A 26 -3.71 -10.83 -0.59
CA LYS A 26 -4.83 -10.07 -1.14
C LYS A 26 -4.32 -8.89 -1.94
N SER A 27 -4.95 -8.63 -3.08
CA SER A 27 -4.77 -7.43 -3.88
C SER A 27 -6.05 -6.61 -3.82
N GLY A 28 -5.91 -5.29 -3.87
CA GLY A 28 -7.05 -4.39 -3.95
C GLY A 28 -6.62 -2.97 -4.24
N GLU A 29 -7.56 -2.06 -4.12
CA GLU A 29 -7.33 -0.64 -4.20
C GLU A 29 -7.70 0.03 -2.87
N SER A 30 -7.08 1.17 -2.61
CA SER A 30 -7.42 2.02 -1.47
C SER A 30 -7.30 3.47 -1.87
N ILE A 31 -8.04 4.35 -1.20
CA ILE A 31 -8.14 5.75 -1.57
C ILE A 31 -7.98 6.63 -0.34
N ILE A 32 -7.23 7.71 -0.51
CA ILE A 32 -7.22 8.86 0.41
C ILE A 32 -8.01 9.96 -0.29
N LYS A 33 -9.09 10.44 0.34
CA LYS A 33 -9.98 11.43 -0.27
C LYS A 33 -9.70 12.82 0.26
N GLY A 34 -9.57 13.75 -0.68
CA GLY A 34 -9.34 15.16 -0.40
C GLY A 34 -8.02 15.42 0.30
N GLY A 35 -7.86 16.66 0.74
CA GLY A 35 -6.69 17.11 1.48
C GLY A 35 -6.69 18.61 1.59
N THR A 36 -5.70 19.12 2.31
CA THR A 36 -5.45 20.55 2.40
C THR A 36 -3.96 20.82 2.45
N ALA A 37 -3.54 21.96 1.92
CA ALA A 37 -2.20 22.50 2.05
C ALA A 37 -2.32 24.01 2.32
N GLY A 38 -2.09 24.43 3.57
CA GLY A 38 -2.46 25.78 4.04
C GLY A 38 -3.97 26.02 3.88
N ASP A 39 -4.34 27.11 3.22
CA ASP A 39 -5.74 27.50 2.99
C ASP A 39 -6.35 26.93 1.69
N LYS A 40 -5.70 25.94 1.07
CA LYS A 40 -6.13 25.34 -0.20
C LYS A 40 -6.64 23.92 0.02
N PRO A 41 -7.95 23.73 0.26
CA PRO A 41 -8.55 22.40 0.32
C PRO A 41 -8.84 21.86 -1.09
N TRP A 42 -8.94 20.54 -1.20
CA TRP A 42 -9.33 19.85 -2.43
C TRP A 42 -10.10 18.56 -2.12
N ASN A 43 -10.78 18.00 -3.11
CA ASN A 43 -11.70 16.86 -2.95
C ASN A 43 -11.34 15.63 -3.81
N GLU A 44 -10.30 15.75 -4.62
CA GLU A 44 -9.76 14.68 -5.46
C GLU A 44 -9.28 13.50 -4.60
N ALA A 45 -9.24 12.31 -5.20
CA ALA A 45 -8.80 11.10 -4.51
C ALA A 45 -7.41 10.67 -4.98
N LEU A 46 -6.52 10.42 -4.03
CA LEU A 46 -5.25 9.73 -4.28
C LEU A 46 -5.49 8.23 -4.18
N ARG A 47 -5.31 7.52 -5.30
CA ARG A 47 -5.61 6.08 -5.43
C ARG A 47 -4.35 5.26 -5.30
N PHE A 48 -4.41 4.22 -4.48
CA PHE A 48 -3.31 3.30 -4.20
C PHE A 48 -3.66 1.90 -4.68
N GLN A 49 -2.73 1.25 -5.37
CA GLN A 49 -2.70 -0.20 -5.45
C GLN A 49 -2.29 -0.74 -4.08
N ARG A 50 -3.00 -1.74 -3.57
CA ARG A 50 -2.73 -2.38 -2.28
C ARG A 50 -2.40 -3.86 -2.45
N LEU A 51 -1.32 -4.31 -1.83
CA LEU A 51 -1.00 -5.73 -1.67
C LEU A 51 -0.78 -6.04 -0.19
N SER A 52 -1.50 -7.05 0.31
CA SER A 52 -1.49 -7.42 1.73
C SER A 52 -1.18 -8.91 1.89
N TRP A 53 -0.15 -9.23 2.68
CA TRP A 53 0.27 -10.60 2.98
C TRP A 53 -0.22 -11.02 4.36
N TYR A 54 -0.94 -12.14 4.42
CA TYR A 54 -1.54 -12.65 5.63
C TYR A 54 -1.01 -14.04 5.98
N SER A 55 -0.70 -14.24 7.26
CA SER A 55 -0.43 -15.57 7.84
C SER A 55 -1.56 -15.87 8.82
N GLU A 56 -2.38 -16.85 8.46
CA GLU A 56 -3.65 -17.19 9.09
C GLU A 56 -4.58 -15.97 9.10
N LEU A 57 -4.88 -15.38 10.26
CA LEU A 57 -5.69 -14.17 10.38
C LEU A 57 -4.85 -12.90 10.59
N ASN A 58 -3.52 -13.01 10.66
CA ASN A 58 -2.62 -11.90 10.94
C ASN A 58 -2.15 -11.24 9.65
N LEU A 59 -2.32 -9.92 9.53
CA LEU A 59 -1.69 -9.11 8.49
C LEU A 59 -0.19 -9.02 8.79
N MET A 60 0.63 -9.72 8.02
CA MET A 60 2.08 -9.78 8.23
C MET A 60 2.79 -8.58 7.62
N TYR A 61 2.38 -8.21 6.40
CA TYR A 61 2.95 -7.11 5.66
C TYR A 61 1.88 -6.50 4.75
N ASP A 62 1.96 -5.19 4.54
CA ASP A 62 1.04 -4.47 3.64
C ASP A 62 1.81 -3.39 2.90
N VAL A 63 1.43 -3.15 1.64
CA VAL A 63 1.96 -2.05 0.84
C VAL A 63 0.83 -1.37 0.09
N PHE A 64 0.80 -0.05 0.19
CA PHE A 64 0.02 0.85 -0.64
C PHE A 64 1.01 1.56 -1.54
N LEU A 65 0.85 1.43 -2.85
CA LEU A 65 1.68 2.09 -3.84
C LEU A 65 0.82 2.99 -4.71
N THR A 66 1.27 4.22 -4.94
CA THR A 66 0.65 5.10 -5.93
C THR A 66 1.74 5.83 -6.72
N LYS A 67 1.44 6.10 -7.99
CA LYS A 67 2.22 7.03 -8.80
C LYS A 67 1.69 8.44 -8.54
N MET A 68 2.59 9.35 -8.18
CA MET A 68 2.28 10.73 -7.88
C MET A 68 2.49 11.60 -9.13
N GLU A 69 1.38 12.10 -9.67
CA GLU A 69 1.40 13.00 -10.82
C GLU A 69 1.65 14.46 -10.37
N PRO A 70 2.54 15.23 -11.04
CA PRO A 70 2.79 16.63 -10.69
C PRO A 70 1.57 17.55 -10.78
N SER A 71 0.56 17.16 -11.55
CA SER A 71 -0.73 17.86 -11.67
C SER A 71 -1.70 17.55 -10.52
N SER A 72 -1.40 16.55 -9.70
CA SER A 72 -2.24 16.15 -8.58
C SER A 72 -2.24 17.25 -7.50
N PRO A 73 -3.40 17.60 -6.91
CA PRO A 73 -3.46 18.51 -5.78
C PRO A 73 -2.62 18.03 -4.59
N PHE A 74 -2.45 16.71 -4.45
CA PHE A 74 -1.61 16.08 -3.42
C PHE A 74 -0.12 16.38 -3.59
N TRP A 75 0.31 16.89 -4.76
CA TRP A 75 1.67 17.40 -4.95
C TRP A 75 1.98 18.59 -4.03
N GLN A 76 0.96 19.32 -3.60
CA GLN A 76 1.09 20.45 -2.67
C GLN A 76 1.52 20.03 -1.25
N TRP A 77 1.51 18.73 -0.93
CA TRP A 77 2.06 18.22 0.33
C TRP A 77 3.58 18.15 0.35
N PHE A 78 4.24 18.16 -0.81
CA PHE A 78 5.69 18.31 -0.86
C PHE A 78 6.06 19.78 -0.64
N SER A 79 7.13 20.04 0.10
CA SER A 79 7.68 21.40 0.14
C SER A 79 8.26 21.81 -1.21
N GLU A 80 8.55 23.09 -1.39
CA GLU A 80 9.15 23.59 -2.62
C GLU A 80 10.50 22.90 -2.91
N SER A 81 11.30 22.65 -1.87
CA SER A 81 12.59 21.99 -1.98
C SER A 81 12.46 20.53 -2.41
N GLU A 82 11.51 19.79 -1.82
CA GLU A 82 11.20 18.41 -2.19
C GLU A 82 10.66 18.33 -3.62
N SER A 83 9.68 19.18 -3.93
CA SER A 83 9.11 19.31 -5.27
C SER A 83 10.16 19.56 -6.34
N ARG A 84 11.15 20.41 -6.05
CA ARG A 84 12.24 20.72 -6.99
C ARG A 84 13.06 19.48 -7.33
N ARG A 85 13.47 18.70 -6.33
CA ARG A 85 14.22 17.45 -6.55
C ARG A 85 13.35 16.40 -7.24
N LEU A 86 12.07 16.29 -6.87
CA LEU A 86 11.15 15.30 -7.44
C LEU A 86 10.83 15.56 -8.92
N LYS A 87 10.94 16.81 -9.39
CA LYS A 87 10.81 17.15 -10.81
C LYS A 87 11.95 16.63 -11.68
N GLU A 88 13.08 16.23 -11.09
CA GLU A 88 14.19 15.58 -11.80
C GLU A 88 13.90 14.10 -12.07
N CYS A 89 12.92 13.52 -11.36
CA CYS A 89 12.48 12.16 -11.55
C CYS A 89 11.61 12.04 -12.80
N LYS A 90 11.79 10.96 -13.57
CA LYS A 90 10.88 10.62 -14.66
C LYS A 90 9.48 10.24 -14.14
N ALA A 91 9.43 9.54 -13.01
CA ALA A 91 8.20 9.27 -12.28
C ALA A 91 8.45 9.28 -10.76
N VAL A 92 7.43 9.65 -10.01
CA VAL A 92 7.47 9.67 -8.54
C VAL A 92 6.45 8.69 -8.02
N TYR A 93 6.85 7.86 -7.06
CA TYR A 93 5.98 6.91 -6.39
C TYR A 93 5.95 7.17 -4.90
N VAL A 94 4.81 6.90 -4.28
CA VAL A 94 4.67 6.91 -2.83
C VAL A 94 4.28 5.50 -2.40
N ALA A 95 5.11 4.92 -1.53
CA ALA A 95 4.86 3.63 -0.92
C ALA A 95 4.59 3.81 0.58
N ILE A 96 3.44 3.35 1.06
CA ILE A 96 3.09 3.29 2.49
C ILE A 96 3.07 1.82 2.88
N THR A 97 3.97 1.44 3.79
CA THR A 97 4.23 0.02 4.09
C THR A 97 4.05 -0.29 5.56
N PHE A 98 3.61 -1.50 5.88
CA PHE A 98 3.47 -2.01 7.23
C PHE A 98 4.15 -3.37 7.36
N SER A 99 4.71 -3.63 8.53
CA SER A 99 5.24 -4.92 8.94
C SER A 99 4.79 -5.18 10.38
N LEU A 100 4.08 -6.29 10.61
CA LEU A 100 3.69 -6.70 11.96
C LEU A 100 4.88 -7.27 12.73
N ASP A 101 5.69 -8.07 12.04
CA ASP A 101 6.85 -8.78 12.58
C ASP A 101 7.97 -8.70 11.55
N SER A 102 8.94 -7.84 11.83
CA SER A 102 10.07 -7.59 10.94
C SER A 102 11.04 -8.76 10.84
N ASP A 103 11.03 -9.72 11.77
CA ASP A 103 11.86 -10.93 11.66
C ASP A 103 11.29 -11.91 10.63
N ARG A 104 9.99 -11.84 10.35
CA ARG A 104 9.31 -12.67 9.35
C ARG A 104 9.22 -11.99 7.99
N ILE A 105 8.73 -10.75 7.94
CA ILE A 105 8.66 -9.94 6.70
C ILE A 105 9.01 -8.50 7.05
N SER A 106 10.26 -8.10 6.80
CA SER A 106 10.72 -6.72 7.04
C SER A 106 10.47 -5.80 5.85
N HIS A 107 10.45 -4.50 6.11
CA HIS A 107 10.53 -3.49 5.06
C HIS A 107 11.78 -3.66 4.18
N ALA A 108 12.91 -4.06 4.76
CA ALA A 108 14.15 -4.28 4.01
C ALA A 108 13.98 -5.40 2.96
N MET A 109 13.28 -6.49 3.30
CA MET A 109 12.98 -7.55 2.33
C MET A 109 12.16 -7.04 1.14
N PHE A 110 11.25 -6.11 1.35
CA PHE A 110 10.49 -5.45 0.28
C PHE A 110 11.37 -4.51 -0.54
N TYR A 111 12.05 -3.57 0.11
CA TYR A 111 12.87 -2.56 -0.57
C TYR A 111 14.05 -3.17 -1.33
N ASN A 112 14.67 -4.24 -0.83
CA ASN A 112 15.72 -4.95 -1.56
C ASN A 112 15.24 -5.59 -2.87
N GLN A 113 13.92 -5.79 -3.05
CA GLN A 113 13.35 -6.32 -4.29
C GLN A 113 12.94 -5.24 -5.28
N ILE A 114 12.69 -4.01 -4.81
CA ILE A 114 12.19 -2.92 -5.67
C ILE A 114 13.22 -1.83 -5.95
N LEU A 115 14.16 -1.59 -5.03
CA LEU A 115 15.16 -0.56 -5.21
C LEU A 115 16.22 -1.04 -6.20
N SER A 116 16.54 -0.18 -7.16
CA SER A 116 17.53 -0.40 -8.20
C SER A 116 18.17 0.94 -8.58
N LYS A 117 19.17 0.97 -9.46
CA LYS A 117 19.75 2.26 -9.92
C LYS A 117 18.69 3.17 -10.55
N GLU A 118 17.63 2.57 -11.08
CA GLU A 118 16.51 3.22 -11.74
C GLU A 118 15.42 3.66 -10.77
N LEU A 119 15.32 3.07 -9.56
CA LEU A 119 14.33 3.42 -8.54
C LEU A 119 14.99 3.60 -7.17
N GLN A 120 15.09 4.85 -6.72
CA GLN A 120 15.79 5.23 -5.49
C GLN A 120 14.86 5.93 -4.49
N PRO A 121 15.05 5.74 -3.18
CA PRO A 121 14.28 6.46 -2.17
C PRO A 121 14.72 7.92 -2.12
N VAL A 122 13.76 8.82 -1.90
CA VAL A 122 13.99 10.26 -1.75
C VAL A 122 13.32 10.71 -0.45
N VAL A 123 14.05 11.49 0.36
CA VAL A 123 13.58 11.95 1.68
C VAL A 123 12.58 13.09 1.53
N THR A 124 11.34 12.90 1.95
CA THR A 124 10.23 13.85 1.77
C THR A 124 9.49 14.07 3.09
N ASN A 125 10.15 14.73 4.04
CA ASN A 125 9.67 14.93 5.40
C ASN A 125 8.34 15.70 5.45
N ASP A 126 8.15 16.71 4.60
CA ASP A 126 6.92 17.52 4.60
C ASP A 126 5.73 16.69 4.13
N PHE A 127 5.92 15.90 3.07
CA PHE A 127 4.92 14.96 2.59
C PHE A 127 4.61 13.87 3.63
N ASP A 128 5.65 13.27 4.23
CA ASP A 128 5.51 12.25 5.27
C ASP A 128 4.71 12.78 6.46
N MET A 129 4.93 14.04 6.84
CA MET A 129 4.15 14.71 7.89
C MET A 129 2.72 14.99 7.45
N ALA A 130 2.52 15.49 6.23
CA ALA A 130 1.19 15.82 5.72
C ALA A 130 0.29 14.57 5.63
N ILE A 131 0.84 13.46 5.09
CA ILE A 131 0.07 12.22 4.97
C ILE A 131 -0.23 11.59 6.34
N ALA A 132 0.71 11.64 7.28
CA ALA A 132 0.51 11.11 8.63
C ALA A 132 -0.58 11.87 9.41
N ASN A 133 -0.76 13.16 9.14
CA ASN A 133 -1.79 13.99 9.76
C ASN A 133 -3.14 13.96 9.02
N HIS A 134 -3.24 13.25 7.90
CA HIS A 134 -4.49 13.18 7.13
C HIS A 134 -5.58 12.40 7.91
N PRO A 135 -6.86 12.83 7.94
CA PRO A 135 -7.91 12.14 8.69
C PRO A 135 -8.11 10.66 8.31
N ASP A 136 -8.01 10.35 7.01
CA ASP A 136 -8.09 8.97 6.53
C ASP A 136 -6.90 8.11 6.98
N PHE A 137 -5.76 8.71 7.32
CA PHE A 137 -4.58 7.98 7.80
C PHE A 137 -4.86 7.26 9.11
N ASN A 138 -5.55 7.94 10.04
CA ASN A 138 -6.01 7.33 11.29
C ASN A 138 -7.14 6.32 11.06
N LYS A 139 -8.07 6.61 10.14
CA LYS A 139 -9.19 5.72 9.81
C LYS A 139 -8.73 4.36 9.29
N PHE A 140 -7.59 4.32 8.59
CA PHE A 140 -6.99 3.09 8.07
C PHE A 140 -5.95 2.48 9.02
N PHE A 141 -5.80 2.99 10.25
CA PHE A 141 -4.76 2.57 11.21
C PHE A 141 -3.34 2.65 10.61
N LEU A 142 -3.10 3.64 9.74
CA LEU A 142 -1.80 3.80 9.07
C LEU A 142 -0.73 4.39 9.99
N SER A 143 -1.05 4.72 11.25
CA SER A 143 -0.06 5.18 12.23
C SER A 143 1.08 4.19 12.48
N LEU A 144 0.86 2.90 12.19
CA LEU A 144 1.89 1.85 12.26
C LEU A 144 2.67 1.67 10.95
N TYR A 145 2.34 2.45 9.91
CA TYR A 145 2.92 2.34 8.59
C TYR A 145 4.05 3.35 8.41
N LYS A 146 4.96 3.02 7.50
CA LYS A 146 6.06 3.89 7.07
C LYS A 146 5.84 4.29 5.63
N SER A 147 5.79 5.60 5.38
CA SER A 147 5.83 6.16 4.04
C SER A 147 7.26 6.25 3.52
N LYS A 148 7.42 6.07 2.21
CA LYS A 148 8.62 6.45 1.46
C LYS A 148 8.21 6.98 0.11
N THR A 149 8.79 8.11 -0.30
CA THR A 149 8.77 8.55 -1.68
C THR A 149 9.93 7.91 -2.46
N LEU A 150 9.64 7.44 -3.65
CA LEU A 150 10.59 6.81 -4.57
C LEU A 150 10.67 7.63 -5.85
N CYS A 151 11.87 7.84 -6.34
CA CYS A 151 12.19 8.54 -7.57
C CYS A 151 12.64 7.53 -8.62
N ALA A 152 11.90 7.47 -9.72
CA ALA A 152 12.26 6.67 -10.88
C ALA A 152 13.00 7.54 -11.89
N THR A 153 14.19 7.11 -12.33
CA THR A 153 14.97 7.77 -13.39
C THR A 153 14.63 7.24 -14.79
N SER A 154 13.99 6.07 -14.88
CA SER A 154 13.46 5.48 -16.10
C SER A 154 12.05 4.93 -15.88
N ASP A 155 11.41 4.41 -16.93
CA ASP A 155 10.16 3.67 -16.73
C ASP A 155 10.46 2.39 -15.96
N ILE A 156 9.81 2.22 -14.82
CA ILE A 156 9.91 1.02 -13.98
C ILE A 156 8.75 0.12 -14.40
N GLY A 157 9.05 -1.02 -15.01
CA GLY A 157 8.02 -2.00 -15.34
C GLY A 157 7.49 -2.71 -14.10
N ASP A 158 6.64 -3.71 -14.34
CA ASP A 158 6.09 -4.58 -13.33
C ASP A 158 7.16 -5.25 -12.44
N LEU A 159 7.03 -5.11 -11.13
CA LEU A 159 7.95 -5.70 -10.15
C LEU A 159 7.33 -6.91 -9.46
N ARG A 160 8.06 -8.03 -9.46
CA ARG A 160 7.63 -9.27 -8.83
C ARG A 160 8.07 -9.32 -7.37
N ILE A 161 7.12 -9.21 -6.46
CA ILE A 161 7.34 -9.29 -5.02
C ILE A 161 7.19 -10.74 -4.55
N LYS A 162 8.22 -11.22 -3.86
CA LYS A 162 8.31 -12.58 -3.30
C LYS A 162 8.65 -12.51 -1.81
N PHE A 163 7.83 -13.17 -0.99
CA PHE A 163 8.16 -13.49 0.40
C PHE A 163 8.14 -15.01 0.60
N PRO A 164 9.02 -15.56 1.45
CA PRO A 164 9.05 -16.99 1.74
C PRO A 164 7.68 -17.50 2.19
N ASN A 165 7.26 -18.66 1.67
CA ASN A 165 5.96 -19.28 1.98
C ASN A 165 4.70 -18.49 1.55
N PHE A 166 4.85 -17.49 0.66
CA PHE A 166 3.75 -16.78 0.01
C PHE A 166 3.79 -16.95 -1.52
N LYS A 167 2.63 -16.79 -2.16
CA LYS A 167 2.57 -16.69 -3.63
C LYS A 167 3.21 -15.38 -4.07
N THR A 168 4.01 -15.44 -5.15
CA THR A 168 4.54 -14.25 -5.80
C THR A 168 3.40 -13.38 -6.33
N ARG A 169 3.52 -12.06 -6.15
CA ARG A 169 2.62 -11.05 -6.69
C ARG A 169 3.37 -10.02 -7.49
N THR A 170 2.68 -9.41 -8.43
CA THR A 170 3.21 -8.32 -9.25
C THR A 170 2.66 -7.00 -8.71
N LEU A 171 3.55 -6.05 -8.54
CA LEU A 171 3.26 -4.67 -8.22
C LEU A 171 3.47 -3.86 -9.50
N HIS A 172 2.45 -3.09 -9.90
CA HIS A 172 2.49 -2.31 -11.13
C HIS A 172 2.99 -0.91 -10.79
N PHE A 173 4.03 -0.48 -11.48
CA PHE A 173 4.62 0.86 -11.40
C PHE A 173 4.25 1.65 -12.64
#